data_AF-A0A6B3I1L8-F1
#
_entry.id   AF-A0A6B3I1L8-F1
#
_cell.length_a   1.000
_cell.length_b   1.000
_cell.length_c   1.000
_cell.angle_alpha   90.00
_cell.angle_beta   90.00
_cell.angle_gamma   90.00
#
_symmetry.space_group_name_H-M   'P 1'
#
loop_
_entity.id
_entity.type
_entity.pdbx_description
1 polymer ?
#
loop_
_entity_poly.entity_id
_entity_poly.type
_entity_poly.pdbx_seq_one_letter_code
_entity_poly.pdbx_strand_id
1 'polypeptide(L)'
;MTDRKAQLAANLAQVEERITSACTAAGRKREEVTLIVVTKTYPASDVRILHELGVRHVAENRDQDAAPKATACADLSLTWHFVGQLQTNKVRSVTSYA
;
A
#
# COMPACT_ATOMS: atom_id res chain seq x y z
N MET A 1 -8.12 16.12 -10.38
CA MET A 1 -7.97 15.12 -9.30
C MET A 1 -8.97 13.97 -9.38
N THR A 2 -10.20 14.18 -9.87
CA THR A 2 -11.23 13.13 -10.01
C THR A 2 -10.79 11.95 -10.88
N ASP A 3 -10.04 12.21 -11.96
CA ASP A 3 -9.63 11.17 -12.90
C ASP A 3 -8.67 10.15 -12.28
N ARG A 4 -7.64 10.60 -11.55
CA ARG A 4 -6.70 9.70 -10.87
C ARG A 4 -7.39 8.86 -9.78
N LYS A 5 -8.30 9.47 -9.01
CA LYS A 5 -9.07 8.75 -7.99
C LYS A 5 -10.00 7.70 -8.60
N ALA A 6 -10.71 8.03 -9.68
CA ALA A 6 -11.54 7.07 -10.41
C ALA A 6 -10.72 5.90 -10.97
N GLN A 7 -9.56 6.19 -11.55
CA GLN A 7 -8.64 5.17 -12.05
C GLN A 7 -8.16 4.23 -10.94
N LEU A 8 -7.72 4.77 -9.81
CA LEU A 8 -7.27 3.96 -8.67
C LEU A 8 -8.42 3.14 -8.07
N ALA A 9 -9.63 3.70 -8.00
CA ALA A 9 -10.81 2.99 -7.53
C ALA A 9 -11.16 1.80 -8.44
N ALA A 10 -11.16 2.00 -9.76
CA ALA A 10 -11.43 0.94 -10.72
C ALA A 10 -10.38 -0.18 -10.64
N ASN A 11 -9.10 0.17 -10.55
CA ASN A 11 -8.03 -0.81 -10.41
C ASN A 11 -8.13 -1.59 -9.09
N LEU A 12 -8.44 -0.91 -7.99
CA LEU A 12 -8.61 -1.54 -6.68
C LEU A 12 -9.79 -2.53 -6.70
N ALA A 13 -10.92 -2.13 -7.29
CA ALA A 13 -12.09 -3.02 -7.42
C ALA A 13 -11.76 -4.29 -8.22
N GLN A 14 -11.02 -4.16 -9.32
CA GLN A 14 -10.59 -5.31 -10.12
C GLN A 14 -9.68 -6.26 -9.32
N VAL A 15 -8.76 -5.72 -8.51
CA VAL A 15 -7.90 -6.53 -7.64
C VAL A 15 -8.72 -7.23 -6.55
N GLU A 16 -9.66 -6.53 -5.92
CA GLU A 16 -10.54 -7.09 -4.89
C GLU A 16 -11.43 -8.23 -5.42
N GLU A 17 -11.96 -8.10 -6.63
CA GLU A 17 -12.71 -9.16 -7.29
C GLU A 17 -11.84 -10.40 -7.51
N ARG A 18 -10.60 -10.21 -8.00
CA ARG A 18 -9.65 -11.31 -8.20
C ARG A 18 -9.29 -12.02 -6.90
N ILE A 19 -9.06 -11.27 -5.81
CA ILE A 19 -8.77 -11.85 -4.50
C ILE A 19 -9.97 -12.64 -3.99
N THR A 20 -11.17 -12.05 -4.07
CA THR A 20 -12.41 -12.70 -3.61
C THR A 20 -12.66 -14.00 -4.38
N SER A 21 -12.52 -13.98 -5.70
CA SER A 21 -12.67 -15.18 -6.54
C SER A 21 -11.66 -16.27 -6.17
N ALA A 22 -10.40 -15.91 -5.95
CA ALA A 22 -9.37 -16.85 -5.52
C ALA A 22 -9.64 -17.43 -4.12
N CYS A 23 -10.13 -16.62 -3.19
CA CYS A 23 -10.50 -17.09 -1.84
C CYS A 23 -11.67 -18.07 -1.92
N THR A 24 -12.72 -17.76 -2.68
CA THR A 24 -13.87 -18.64 -2.91
C THR A 24 -13.43 -19.97 -3.52
N ALA A 25 -12.59 -19.96 -4.54
CA ALA A 25 -12.07 -21.18 -5.18
C ALA A 25 -11.22 -22.04 -4.21
N ALA A 26 -10.55 -21.41 -3.24
CA ALA A 26 -9.77 -22.07 -2.21
C ALA A 26 -10.57 -22.45 -0.95
N GLY A 27 -11.88 -22.14 -0.88
CA GLY A 27 -12.69 -22.36 0.31
C GLY A 27 -12.28 -21.49 1.52
N ARG A 28 -11.64 -20.34 1.27
CA ARG A 28 -11.18 -19.39 2.30
C ARG A 28 -12.06 -18.16 2.32
N LYS A 29 -12.13 -17.49 3.48
CA LYS A 29 -12.80 -16.19 3.58
C LYS A 29 -11.90 -15.07 3.06
N ARG A 30 -12.50 -14.01 2.50
CA ARG A 30 -11.76 -12.86 1.94
C ARG A 30 -10.89 -12.21 3.01
N GLU A 31 -11.39 -12.11 4.23
CA GLU A 31 -10.75 -11.45 5.37
C GLU A 31 -9.45 -12.14 5.84
N GLU A 32 -9.22 -13.40 5.43
CA GLU A 32 -7.99 -14.13 5.75
C GLU A 32 -6.78 -13.71 4.89
N VAL A 33 -6.99 -12.85 3.89
CA VAL A 33 -5.94 -12.37 2.98
C VAL A 33 -5.81 -10.86 3.13
N THR A 34 -4.61 -10.38 3.44
CA THR A 34 -4.34 -8.93 3.46
C THR A 34 -3.84 -8.46 2.11
N LEU A 35 -4.52 -7.48 1.50
CA LEU A 35 -4.00 -6.77 0.34
C LEU A 35 -3.02 -5.69 0.81
N ILE A 36 -1.75 -5.84 0.41
CA ILE A 36 -0.72 -4.83 0.63
C ILE A 36 -0.46 -4.11 -0.70
N VAL A 37 -0.77 -2.82 -0.76
CA VAL A 37 -0.65 -2.04 -2.00
C VAL A 37 0.77 -1.52 -2.15
N VAL A 38 1.49 -1.98 -3.17
CA VAL A 38 2.87 -1.54 -3.45
C VAL A 38 2.84 -0.17 -4.15
N THR A 39 3.36 0.86 -3.49
CA THR A 39 3.30 2.26 -3.94
C THR A 39 4.63 2.79 -4.49
N LYS A 40 5.62 1.90 -4.68
CA LYS A 40 6.91 2.24 -5.31
C LYS A 40 6.70 2.98 -6.63
N THR A 41 7.52 3.99 -6.89
CA THR A 41 7.47 4.86 -8.08
C THR A 41 6.25 5.78 -8.20
N TYR A 42 5.24 5.67 -7.32
CA TYR A 42 4.08 6.57 -7.28
C TYR A 42 4.22 7.65 -6.20
N PRO A 43 3.63 8.85 -6.40
CA PRO A 43 3.70 9.96 -5.45
C PRO A 43 2.89 9.70 -4.17
N ALA A 44 3.20 10.44 -3.10
CA ALA A 44 2.44 10.39 -1.86
C ALA A 44 0.94 10.74 -2.06
N SER A 45 0.61 11.57 -3.05
CA SER A 45 -0.79 11.88 -3.39
C SER A 45 -1.60 10.64 -3.75
N ASP A 46 -1.00 9.65 -4.42
CA ASP A 46 -1.68 8.39 -4.73
C ASP A 46 -1.91 7.56 -3.46
N VAL A 47 -0.95 7.55 -2.52
CA VAL A 47 -1.10 6.91 -1.20
C VAL A 47 -2.29 7.50 -0.44
N ARG A 48 -2.44 8.84 -0.45
CA ARG A 48 -3.57 9.52 0.19
C ARG A 48 -4.90 9.17 -0.47
N ILE A 49 -4.95 9.13 -1.80
CA ILE A 49 -6.15 8.71 -2.53
C ILE A 49 -6.51 7.25 -2.21
N LEU A 50 -5.52 6.35 -2.17
CA LEU A 50 -5.72 4.95 -1.80
C LEU A 50 -6.26 4.82 -0.37
N HIS A 51 -5.77 5.64 0.57
CA HIS A 51 -6.29 5.69 1.93
C HIS A 51 -7.76 6.12 1.97
N GLU A 52 -8.16 7.15 1.20
CA GLU A 52 -9.57 7.54 1.05
C GLU A 52 -10.44 6.43 0.45
N LEU A 53 -9.85 5.56 -0.39
CA LEU A 53 -10.51 4.39 -0.98
C LEU A 53 -10.51 3.16 -0.06
N GLY A 54 -10.05 3.30 1.19
CA GLY A 54 -10.11 2.23 2.20
C GLY A 54 -8.83 1.42 2.34
N VAL A 55 -7.78 1.69 1.56
CA VAL A 55 -6.48 1.02 1.73
C VAL A 55 -5.86 1.41 3.07
N ARG A 56 -5.35 0.41 3.79
CA ARG A 56 -4.65 0.60 5.07
C ARG A 56 -3.22 0.05 5.08
N HIS A 57 -2.92 -0.94 4.23
CA HIS A 57 -1.58 -1.50 4.12
C HIS A 57 -0.91 -1.06 2.82
N VAL A 58 0.23 -0.39 2.94
CA VAL A 58 1.03 0.09 1.81
C VAL A 58 2.46 -0.38 1.91
N ALA A 59 3.13 -0.55 0.78
CA ALA A 59 4.49 -1.08 0.74
C ALA A 59 5.41 -0.32 -0.20
N GLU A 60 6.66 -0.22 0.23
CA GLU A 60 7.76 0.38 -0.53
C GLU A 60 8.96 -0.55 -0.59
N ASN A 61 9.74 -0.42 -1.66
CA ASN A 61 10.93 -1.24 -1.91
C ASN A 61 12.24 -0.53 -1.55
N ARG A 62 12.21 0.80 -1.36
CA ARG A 62 13.42 1.61 -1.17
C ARG A 62 13.18 2.68 -0.12
N ASP A 63 14.09 2.78 0.84
CA ASP A 63 14.02 3.75 1.94
C ASP A 63 13.92 5.19 1.42
N GLN A 64 14.68 5.52 0.37
CA GLN A 64 14.65 6.87 -0.22
C GLN A 64 13.28 7.28 -0.77
N ASP A 65 12.44 6.31 -1.15
CA ASP A 65 11.07 6.58 -1.59
C ASP A 65 10.10 6.54 -0.39
N ALA A 66 10.34 5.62 0.54
CA ALA A 66 9.43 5.33 1.65
C ALA A 66 9.41 6.40 2.73
N ALA A 67 10.57 6.79 3.28
CA ALA A 67 10.62 7.71 4.42
C ALA A 67 9.96 9.08 4.11
N PRO A 68 10.17 9.70 2.92
CA PRO A 68 9.46 10.92 2.58
C PRO A 68 7.94 10.73 2.43
N LYS A 69 7.49 9.61 1.85
CA LYS A 69 6.05 9.33 1.71
C LYS A 69 5.38 9.04 3.05
N ALA A 70 6.03 8.28 3.92
CA ALA A 70 5.58 8.02 5.27
C ALA A 70 5.42 9.33 6.06
N THR A 71 6.41 10.22 5.96
CA THR A 71 6.34 11.57 6.56
C THR A 71 5.18 12.39 5.99
N ALA A 72 5.01 12.42 4.67
CA ALA A 72 3.94 13.16 4.01
C ALA A 72 2.52 12.59 4.26
N CYS A 73 2.42 11.37 4.79
CA CYS A 73 1.18 10.68 5.11
C CYS A 73 1.08 10.35 6.61
N ALA A 74 1.88 10.99 7.47
CA ALA A 74 1.94 10.68 8.90
C ALA A 74 0.62 10.99 9.64
N ASP A 75 -0.25 11.80 9.03
CA ASP A 75 -1.60 12.08 9.53
C ASP A 75 -2.62 10.98 9.22
N LEU A 76 -2.24 9.98 8.42
CA LEU A 76 -3.11 8.89 8.00
C LEU A 76 -2.85 7.62 8.80
N SER A 77 -3.92 6.88 9.13
CA SER A 77 -3.83 5.57 9.78
C SER A 77 -3.41 4.48 8.78
N LEU A 78 -2.13 4.47 8.43
CA LEU A 78 -1.52 3.51 7.49
C LEU A 78 -0.53 2.57 8.20
N THR A 79 -0.57 1.31 7.79
CA THR A 79 0.47 0.32 8.09
C THR A 79 1.44 0.26 6.92
N TRP A 80 2.67 0.68 7.16
CA TRP A 80 3.73 0.63 6.16
C TRP A 80 4.47 -0.70 6.22
N HIS A 81 4.82 -1.23 5.05
CA HIS A 81 5.63 -2.42 4.91
C HIS A 81 6.85 -2.09 4.07
N PHE A 82 8.04 -2.50 4.54
CA PHE A 82 9.24 -2.48 3.70
C PHE A 82 9.45 -3.86 3.08
N VAL A 83 9.27 -3.96 1.77
CA VAL A 83 9.33 -5.24 1.01
C VAL A 83 10.51 -5.29 0.04
N GLY A 84 11.47 -4.37 0.23
CA GLY A 84 12.70 -4.28 -0.55
C GLY A 84 13.88 -5.02 0.07
N GLN A 85 15.00 -4.99 -0.64
CA GLN A 85 16.28 -5.41 -0.10
C GLN A 85 16.74 -4.38 0.94
N LEU A 86 16.97 -4.82 2.19
CA LEU A 86 17.33 -3.95 3.30
C LEU A 86 18.85 -3.88 3.44
N GLN A 87 19.41 -2.69 3.22
CA GLN A 87 20.80 -2.40 3.51
C GLN A 87 20.99 -2.07 5.01
N THR A 88 22.06 -2.55 5.63
CA THR A 88 22.33 -2.36 7.07
C THR A 88 22.29 -0.89 7.51
N ASN A 89 22.84 0.02 6.69
CA ASN A 89 22.84 1.46 6.96
C ASN A 89 21.44 2.11 6.87
N LYS A 90 20.43 1.39 6.36
CA LYS A 90 19.04 1.86 6.24
C LYS A 90 18.12 1.32 7.33
N VAL A 91 18.53 0.31 8.09
CA VAL A 91 17.70 -0.33 9.13
C VAL A 91 17.05 0.70 10.06
N ARG A 92 17.84 1.64 10.62
CA ARG A 92 17.32 2.68 11.53
C ARG A 92 16.22 3.53 10.90
N SER A 93 16.36 3.88 9.62
CA SER A 93 15.37 4.67 8.89
C SER A 93 14.11 3.85 8.67
N VAL A 94 14.23 2.61 8.19
CA VAL A 94 13.10 1.71 7.95
C VAL A 94 12.27 1.49 9.20
N THR A 95 12.92 1.17 10.32
CA THR A 95 12.23 0.92 11.61
C THR A 95 11.52 2.14 12.19
N SER A 96 11.75 3.34 11.65
CA SER A 96 11.03 4.55 12.09
C SER A 96 9.65 4.69 11.47
N TYR A 97 9.37 3.97 10.38
CA TYR A 97 8.09 4.04 9.66
C TYR A 97 7.42 2.69 9.42
N ALA A 98 8.15 1.57 9.42
CA ALA A 98 7.66 0.21 9.22
C ALA A 98 8.33 -0.77 10.20
#